data_AF-A0A7S0M523-F1
#
_entry.id   AF-A0A7S0M523-F1
#
_cell.length_a   1.000
_cell.length_b   1.000
_cell.length_c   1.000
_cell.angle_alpha   90.00
_cell.angle_beta   90.00
_cell.angle_gamma   90.00
#
_symmetry.space_group_name_H-M   'P 1'
#
loop_
_entity.id
_entity.type
_entity.pdbx_description
1 polymer ?
#
loop_
_entity_poly.entity_id
_entity_poly.type
_entity_poly.pdbx_seq_one_letter_code
_entity_poly.pdbx_strand_id
1 'polypeptide(L)'
;YVLMIRLFVRVGIAASFLAFSLTLYLLSEVHTSRSRFEKKFNALRSELHATQKNLTRTEQLLKESHLAILRKQSRIEPIVGLTQPVSEPSQPRLTSSPFCEIPNTEHILRLTDKDTVDEPVHCVPVGLRFEGEKFQMCVHSEREDVHVSGSLLRDGVWEGHVLGRFVRILNRFPNAGVLDVGAQLGMYGLQAAKMNHPVVMVEALPHNANHILHSLRRNGMSARLCDSVFLVRNAVASASRQPFAVVYTEGNNNGGTAWGVDPSARPALSGPDAGAQTALSITIDELAPVTSKWDKIIFKIDVEGSECDAMRGAAELVRSGRLVAVFMEAGQAVQTRGGQAR
;
A
#
# COMPACT_ATOMS: atom_id res chain seq x y z
N TYR A 1 68.49 -52.84 4.70
CA TYR A 1 68.60 -51.36 4.62
C TYR A 1 68.40 -50.83 3.19
N VAL A 2 69.21 -51.22 2.20
CA VAL A 2 69.08 -50.78 0.79
C VAL A 2 67.69 -51.07 0.18
N LEU A 3 67.08 -52.22 0.51
CA LEU A 3 65.73 -52.56 0.04
C LEU A 3 64.64 -51.64 0.59
N MET A 4 64.77 -51.20 1.85
CA MET A 4 63.84 -50.25 2.48
C MET A 4 63.95 -48.86 1.88
N ILE A 5 65.17 -48.41 1.57
CA ILE A 5 65.40 -47.11 0.90
C ILE A 5 64.76 -47.13 -0.50
N ARG A 6 64.93 -48.22 -1.27
CA ARG A 6 64.29 -48.36 -2.59
C ARG A 6 62.77 -48.38 -2.52
N LEU A 7 62.20 -48.99 -1.47
CA LEU A 7 60.75 -49.00 -1.24
C LEU A 7 60.24 -47.61 -0.89
N PHE A 8 60.91 -46.89 0.01
CA PHE A 8 60.55 -45.52 0.38
C PHE A 8 60.62 -44.55 -0.81
N VAL A 9 61.65 -44.66 -1.65
CA VAL A 9 61.77 -43.82 -2.86
C VAL A 9 60.65 -44.13 -3.86
N ARG A 10 60.29 -45.40 -4.07
CA ARG A 10 59.18 -45.78 -4.98
C ARG A 10 57.82 -45.32 -4.47
N VAL A 11 57.57 -45.45 -3.16
CA VAL A 11 56.32 -44.97 -2.53
C VAL A 11 56.24 -43.45 -2.58
N GLY A 12 57.34 -42.74 -2.32
CA GLY A 12 57.42 -41.28 -2.42
C GLY A 12 57.14 -40.77 -3.82
N ILE A 13 57.76 -41.38 -4.84
CA ILE A 13 57.52 -41.02 -6.25
C ILE A 13 56.06 -41.27 -6.64
N ALA A 14 55.49 -42.43 -6.29
CA ALA A 14 54.10 -42.76 -6.60
C ALA A 14 53.11 -41.79 -5.94
N ALA A 15 53.35 -41.40 -4.68
CA ALA A 15 52.54 -40.42 -3.97
C ALA A 15 52.61 -39.02 -4.63
N SER A 16 53.79 -38.60 -5.08
CA SER A 16 53.95 -37.33 -5.81
C SER A 16 53.22 -37.33 -7.16
N PHE A 17 53.23 -38.43 -7.91
CA PHE A 17 52.49 -38.55 -9.17
C PHE A 17 50.96 -38.51 -8.96
N LEU A 18 50.45 -39.14 -7.90
CA LEU A 18 49.04 -39.10 -7.53
C LEU A 18 48.61 -37.68 -7.12
N ALA A 19 49.40 -37.01 -6.28
CA ALA A 19 49.13 -35.63 -5.89
C ALA A 19 49.10 -34.69 -7.10
N PHE A 20 50.08 -34.80 -8.01
CA PHE A 20 50.13 -33.99 -9.23
C PHE A 20 48.93 -34.26 -10.16
N SER A 21 48.54 -35.53 -10.34
CA SER A 21 47.38 -35.90 -11.15
C SER A 21 46.07 -35.37 -10.58
N LEU A 22 45.91 -35.41 -9.25
CA LEU A 22 44.75 -34.85 -8.57
C LEU A 22 44.70 -33.32 -8.69
N THR A 23 45.84 -32.64 -8.57
CA THR A 23 45.93 -31.19 -8.80
C THR A 23 45.53 -30.82 -10.24
N LEU A 24 46.02 -31.54 -11.25
CA LEU A 24 45.62 -31.32 -12.64
C LEU A 24 44.12 -31.57 -12.88
N TYR A 25 43.56 -32.61 -12.27
CA TYR A 25 42.13 -32.89 -12.34
C TYR A 25 41.29 -31.75 -11.73
N LEU A 26 41.66 -31.28 -10.53
CA LEU A 26 40.98 -30.17 -9.86
C LEU A 26 41.10 -28.86 -10.65
N LEU A 27 42.26 -28.58 -11.25
CA LEU A 27 42.44 -27.42 -12.12
C LEU A 27 41.56 -27.49 -13.39
N SER A 28 41.38 -28.69 -13.96
CA SER A 28 40.50 -28.93 -15.11
C SER A 28 39.02 -28.72 -14.78
N GLU A 29 38.56 -29.21 -13.62
CA GLU A 29 37.19 -29.00 -13.10
C GLU A 29 36.91 -27.50 -12.86
N VAL A 30 37.85 -26.78 -12.22
CA VAL A 30 37.74 -25.34 -11.98
C VAL A 30 37.67 -24.56 -13.29
N HIS A 31 38.49 -24.91 -14.28
CA HIS A 31 38.48 -24.24 -15.59
C HIS A 31 37.16 -24.50 -16.34
N THR A 32 36.65 -25.74 -16.29
CA THR A 32 35.37 -26.12 -16.93
C THR A 32 34.19 -25.43 -16.25
N SER A 33 34.21 -25.28 -14.93
CA SER A 33 33.20 -24.54 -14.17
C SER A 33 33.20 -23.05 -14.52
N ARG A 34 34.40 -22.43 -14.60
CA ARG A 34 34.56 -21.03 -15.01
C ARG A 34 34.03 -20.77 -16.42
N SER A 35 34.35 -21.64 -17.39
CA SER A 35 33.84 -21.52 -18.77
C SER A 35 32.31 -21.61 -18.85
N ARG A 36 31.70 -22.52 -18.08
CA ARG A 36 30.22 -22.63 -18.00
C ARG A 36 29.60 -21.39 -17.35
N PHE A 37 30.22 -20.84 -16.32
CA PHE A 37 29.77 -19.61 -15.67
C PHE A 37 29.87 -18.40 -16.61
N GLU A 38 31.00 -18.20 -17.29
CA GLU A 38 31.19 -17.11 -18.26
C GLU A 38 30.18 -17.17 -19.41
N LYS A 39 29.86 -18.37 -19.93
CA LYS A 39 28.81 -18.52 -20.94
C LYS A 39 27.43 -18.11 -20.42
N LYS A 40 27.03 -18.55 -19.22
CA LYS A 40 25.74 -18.15 -18.61
C LYS A 40 25.69 -16.65 -18.31
N PHE A 41 26.79 -16.09 -17.79
CA PHE A 41 26.89 -14.67 -17.48
C PHE A 41 26.77 -13.81 -18.75
N ASN A 42 27.43 -14.20 -19.85
CA ASN A 42 27.32 -13.49 -21.13
C ASN A 42 25.92 -13.60 -21.74
N ALA A 43 25.24 -14.74 -21.59
CA ALA A 43 23.85 -14.89 -22.02
C ALA A 43 22.91 -13.96 -21.24
N LEU A 44 23.01 -13.94 -19.91
CA LEU A 44 22.26 -13.02 -19.05
C LEU A 44 22.54 -11.55 -19.37
N ARG A 45 23.81 -11.19 -19.62
CA ARG A 45 24.19 -9.84 -20.02
C ARG A 45 23.55 -9.43 -21.36
N SER A 46 23.47 -10.36 -22.31
CA SER A 46 22.80 -10.13 -23.59
C SER A 46 21.29 -9.93 -23.44
N GLU A 47 20.63 -10.74 -22.61
CA GLU A 47 19.20 -10.59 -22.30
C GLU A 47 18.90 -9.27 -21.58
N LEU A 48 19.76 -8.86 -20.65
CA LEU A 48 19.66 -7.57 -19.97
C LEU A 48 19.75 -6.39 -20.95
N HIS A 49 20.73 -6.42 -21.87
CA HIS A 49 20.85 -5.39 -22.90
C HIS A 49 19.64 -5.35 -23.85
N ALA A 50 19.09 -6.51 -24.24
CA ALA A 50 17.89 -6.57 -25.05
C ALA A 50 16.68 -5.97 -24.33
N THR A 51 16.54 -6.25 -23.04
CA THR A 51 15.47 -5.71 -22.19
C THR A 51 15.58 -4.20 -22.04
N GLN A 52 16.80 -3.69 -21.80
CA GLN A 52 17.07 -2.26 -21.69
C GLN A 52 16.75 -1.51 -22.99
N LYS A 53 17.06 -2.11 -24.16
CA LYS A 53 16.70 -1.56 -25.47
C LYS A 53 15.19 -1.48 -25.67
N ASN A 54 14.45 -2.50 -25.23
CA ASN A 54 12.98 -2.51 -25.29
C ASN A 54 12.35 -1.46 -24.36
N LEU A 55 12.94 -1.25 -23.18
CA LEU A 55 12.51 -0.21 -22.25
C LEU A 55 12.66 1.19 -22.87
N THR A 56 13.83 1.51 -23.42
CA THR A 56 14.08 2.81 -24.09
C THR A 56 13.13 3.04 -25.27
N ARG A 57 12.83 2.00 -26.06
CA ARG A 57 11.84 2.10 -27.15
C ARG A 57 10.44 2.41 -26.63
N THR A 58 10.06 1.82 -25.51
CA THR A 58 8.73 2.03 -24.88
C THR A 58 8.61 3.44 -24.32
N GLU A 59 9.64 3.95 -23.66
CA GLU A 59 9.71 5.35 -23.20
C GLU A 59 9.56 6.35 -24.34
N GLN A 60 10.20 6.08 -25.48
CA GLN A 60 10.10 6.93 -26.66
C GLN A 60 8.67 6.95 -27.24
N LEU A 61 8.02 5.79 -27.35
CA LEU A 61 6.63 5.70 -27.80
C LEU A 61 5.65 6.42 -26.85
N LEU A 62 5.91 6.38 -25.54
CA LEU A 62 5.12 7.09 -24.54
C LEU A 62 5.24 8.62 -24.72
N LYS A 63 6.47 9.12 -24.93
CA LYS A 63 6.74 10.55 -25.20
C LYS A 63 6.04 11.02 -26.48
N GLU A 64 6.12 10.24 -27.55
CA GLU A 64 5.44 10.55 -28.81
C GLU A 64 3.91 10.59 -28.66
N SER A 65 3.35 9.64 -27.89
CA SER A 65 1.90 9.60 -27.60
C SER A 65 1.44 10.81 -26.78
N HIS A 66 2.22 11.21 -25.76
CA HIS A 66 1.92 12.39 -24.94
C HIS A 66 1.94 13.68 -25.77
N LEU A 67 2.94 13.85 -26.63
CA LEU A 67 3.01 14.98 -27.56
C LEU A 67 1.82 15.03 -28.53
N ALA A 68 1.33 13.87 -28.98
CA ALA A 68 0.14 13.80 -29.82
C ALA A 68 -1.14 14.25 -29.09
N ILE A 69 -1.27 13.93 -27.80
CA ILE A 69 -2.39 14.38 -26.96
C ILE A 69 -2.36 15.90 -26.78
N LEU A 70 -1.20 16.47 -26.44
CA LEU A 70 -1.04 17.92 -26.27
C LEU A 70 -1.38 18.69 -27.56
N ARG A 71 -0.96 18.17 -28.72
CA ARG A 71 -1.33 18.75 -30.03
C ARG A 71 -2.83 18.73 -30.29
N LYS A 72 -3.54 17.68 -29.86
CA LYS A 72 -5.01 17.63 -29.97
C LYS A 72 -5.70 18.64 -29.04
N GLN A 73 -5.19 18.82 -27.82
CA GLN A 73 -5.74 19.79 -26.86
C GLN A 73 -5.55 21.24 -27.33
N SER A 74 -4.42 21.55 -27.98
CA SER A 74 -4.16 22.89 -28.53
C SER A 74 -5.07 23.32 -29.69
N ARG A 75 -5.88 22.41 -30.25
CA ARG A 75 -6.85 22.70 -31.33
C ARG A 75 -8.27 22.95 -30.83
N ILE A 76 -8.49 22.89 -29.52
CA ILE A 76 -9.78 23.27 -28.93
C ILE A 76 -9.73 24.79 -28.78
N GLU A 77 -10.43 25.51 -29.65
CA GLU A 77 -10.55 26.97 -29.53
C GLU A 77 -11.20 27.34 -28.18
N PRO A 78 -10.72 28.41 -27.52
CA PRO A 78 -11.30 28.85 -26.26
C PRO A 78 -12.73 29.34 -26.51
N ILE A 79 -13.69 28.71 -25.83
CA ILE A 79 -15.05 29.24 -25.70
C ILE A 79 -14.94 30.49 -24.82
N VAL A 80 -14.78 31.64 -25.46
CA VAL A 80 -14.83 32.96 -24.83
C VAL A 80 -16.30 33.35 -24.71
N GLY A 81 -16.85 33.25 -23.50
CA GLY A 81 -18.19 33.72 -23.22
C GLY A 81 -18.54 33.68 -21.74
N LEU A 82 -18.67 34.87 -21.14
CA LEU A 82 -19.36 35.18 -19.89
C LEU A 82 -18.62 34.90 -18.57
N THR A 83 -17.70 35.79 -18.23
CA THR A 83 -17.35 36.07 -16.82
C THR A 83 -18.20 37.24 -16.32
N GLN A 84 -19.26 36.96 -15.56
CA GLN A 84 -19.80 37.91 -14.60
C GLN A 84 -19.06 37.78 -13.27
N PRO A 85 -18.89 38.87 -12.50
CA PRO A 85 -18.21 38.83 -11.22
C PRO A 85 -19.07 38.09 -10.20
N VAL A 86 -18.60 36.93 -9.76
CA VAL A 86 -19.19 36.18 -8.64
C VAL A 86 -18.76 36.88 -7.36
N SER A 87 -19.72 37.52 -6.68
CA SER A 87 -19.57 38.05 -5.34
C SER A 87 -19.11 36.95 -4.38
N GLU A 88 -18.12 37.25 -3.54
CA GLU A 88 -17.64 36.37 -2.47
C GLU A 88 -18.79 35.80 -1.63
N PRO A 89 -18.93 34.47 -1.51
CA PRO A 89 -19.89 33.90 -0.60
C PRO A 89 -19.40 34.15 0.83
N SER A 90 -20.20 34.91 1.58
CA SER A 90 -20.10 35.01 3.04
C SER A 90 -19.97 33.61 3.63
N GLN A 91 -18.86 33.34 4.33
CA GLN A 91 -18.62 32.05 4.96
C GLN A 91 -19.79 31.69 5.87
N PRO A 92 -20.48 30.56 5.65
CA PRO A 92 -21.53 30.12 6.56
C PRO A 92 -20.90 29.79 7.91
N ARG A 93 -21.49 30.32 8.98
CA ARG A 93 -21.18 29.88 10.35
C ARG A 93 -21.38 28.37 10.42
N LEU A 94 -20.32 27.63 10.72
CA LEU A 94 -20.33 26.22 11.06
C LEU A 94 -21.20 26.00 12.30
N THR A 95 -22.50 25.82 12.09
CA THR A 95 -23.37 25.16 13.06
C THR A 95 -23.00 23.67 13.02
N SER A 96 -22.62 23.09 14.16
CA SER A 96 -22.26 21.68 14.29
C SER A 96 -23.32 20.80 13.63
N SER A 97 -22.93 20.15 12.54
CA SER A 97 -23.80 19.26 11.76
C SER A 97 -24.20 18.05 12.61
N PRO A 98 -25.51 17.79 12.84
CA PRO A 98 -25.99 16.57 13.49
C PRO A 98 -25.85 15.32 12.60
N PHE A 99 -25.23 15.41 11.42
CA PHE A 99 -25.25 14.37 10.38
C PHE A 99 -24.14 13.32 10.45
N CYS A 100 -23.36 13.26 11.52
CA CYS A 100 -22.31 12.23 11.67
C CYS A 100 -22.82 10.88 12.16
N GLU A 101 -24.12 10.66 12.40
CA GLU A 101 -24.64 9.36 12.84
C GLU A 101 -24.90 8.41 11.66
N ILE A 102 -24.49 7.14 11.79
CA ILE A 102 -25.01 6.07 10.92
C ILE A 102 -26.20 5.48 11.67
N PRO A 103 -27.39 5.40 11.06
CA PRO A 103 -28.49 4.68 11.68
C PRO A 103 -28.08 3.23 11.96
N ASN A 104 -28.38 2.73 13.16
CA ASN A 104 -28.24 1.33 13.56
C ASN A 104 -26.81 0.75 13.62
N THR A 105 -25.77 1.59 13.78
CA THR A 105 -24.39 1.09 13.87
C THR A 105 -23.58 1.73 15.01
N GLU A 106 -24.03 1.59 16.25
CA GLU A 106 -23.37 2.15 17.44
C GLU A 106 -21.90 1.70 17.62
N HIS A 107 -21.54 0.55 17.05
CA HIS A 107 -20.18 -0.01 17.12
C HIS A 107 -19.24 0.51 16.01
N ILE A 108 -19.74 1.31 15.07
CA ILE A 108 -18.93 1.93 14.01
C ILE A 108 -18.45 3.30 14.51
N LEU A 109 -17.16 3.39 14.82
CA LEU A 109 -16.55 4.58 15.39
C LEU A 109 -16.20 5.57 14.28
N ARG A 110 -17.11 6.51 13.99
CA ARG A 110 -16.83 7.59 13.04
C ARG A 110 -15.99 8.67 13.68
N LEU A 111 -14.97 9.11 12.96
CA LEU A 111 -14.14 10.23 13.37
C LEU A 111 -14.56 11.52 12.66
N THR A 112 -14.53 12.60 13.41
CA THR A 112 -14.83 13.97 13.01
C THR A 112 -13.60 14.84 13.19
N ASP A 113 -13.64 16.08 12.70
CA ASP A 113 -12.54 17.03 12.91
C ASP A 113 -12.26 17.30 14.41
N LYS A 114 -13.25 17.11 15.29
CA LYS A 114 -13.10 17.25 16.75
C LYS A 114 -12.34 16.10 17.40
N ASP A 115 -12.25 14.96 16.74
CA ASP A 115 -11.53 13.77 17.23
C ASP A 115 -10.03 13.85 16.90
N THR A 116 -9.61 14.91 16.20
CA THR A 116 -8.20 15.17 15.91
C THR A 116 -7.48 15.51 17.21
N VAL A 117 -6.40 14.78 17.51
CA VAL A 117 -5.52 15.09 18.62
C VAL A 117 -4.51 16.13 18.14
N ASP A 118 -4.47 17.30 18.79
CA ASP A 118 -3.55 18.39 18.47
C ASP A 118 -2.12 18.04 18.95
N GLU A 119 -1.49 17.15 18.22
CA GLU A 119 -0.08 16.79 18.35
C GLU A 119 0.73 17.34 17.17
N PRO A 120 2.03 17.64 17.36
CA PRO A 120 2.90 18.03 16.26
C PRO A 120 3.02 16.91 15.22
N VAL A 121 2.30 17.05 14.11
CA VAL A 121 2.40 16.13 12.97
C VAL A 121 3.28 16.72 11.87
N HIS A 122 4.14 15.88 11.30
CA HIS A 122 4.91 16.23 10.11
C HIS A 122 4.11 15.90 8.86
N CYS A 123 4.04 16.81 7.89
CA CYS A 123 3.30 16.57 6.65
C CYS A 123 4.16 16.88 5.42
N VAL A 124 3.99 16.07 4.38
CA VAL A 124 4.78 16.10 3.14
C VAL A 124 3.89 16.30 1.92
N PRO A 125 4.39 16.96 0.86
CA PRO A 125 3.69 17.04 -0.42
C PRO A 125 3.67 15.69 -1.14
N VAL A 126 2.46 15.25 -1.49
CA VAL A 126 2.19 14.10 -2.35
C VAL A 126 1.79 14.60 -3.75
N GLY A 127 2.11 13.81 -4.80
CA GLY A 127 1.71 14.15 -6.18
C GLY A 127 2.75 14.94 -6.97
N LEU A 128 3.99 15.06 -6.47
CA LEU A 128 5.07 15.72 -7.22
C LEU A 128 5.62 14.86 -8.38
N ARG A 129 5.44 13.53 -8.31
CA ARG A 129 6.08 12.57 -9.21
C ARG A 129 5.11 11.61 -9.92
N PHE A 130 3.79 11.84 -9.87
CA PHE A 130 2.81 11.01 -10.57
C PHE A 130 1.61 11.81 -11.11
N GLU A 131 0.85 11.21 -12.03
CA GLU A 131 -0.38 11.77 -12.60
C GLU A 131 -1.52 11.67 -11.57
N GLY A 132 -1.72 12.72 -10.78
CA GLY A 132 -2.82 12.85 -9.82
C GLY A 132 -2.84 14.23 -9.17
N GLU A 133 -3.86 14.46 -8.32
CA GLU A 133 -3.95 15.72 -7.58
C GLU A 133 -2.84 15.85 -6.55
N LYS A 134 -2.34 17.08 -6.36
CA LYS A 134 -1.34 17.38 -5.33
C LYS A 134 -2.04 17.65 -4.01
N PHE A 135 -1.55 17.04 -2.93
CA PHE A 135 -2.09 17.22 -1.59
C PHE A 135 -0.99 17.05 -0.53
N GLN A 136 -1.27 17.41 0.71
CA GLN A 136 -0.38 17.20 1.85
C GLN A 136 -0.79 15.92 2.59
N MET A 137 0.17 15.07 2.93
CA MET A 137 -0.10 13.91 3.78
C MET A 137 0.74 13.97 5.03
N CYS A 138 0.11 13.84 6.19
CA CYS A 138 0.77 13.83 7.48
C CYS A 138 1.23 12.41 7.79
N VAL A 139 2.49 12.26 8.15
CA VAL A 139 3.20 10.98 8.22
C VAL A 139 3.90 10.82 9.56
N HIS A 140 4.24 9.58 9.89
CA HIS A 140 5.14 9.28 11.01
C HIS A 140 6.56 9.74 10.69
N SER A 141 7.43 9.81 11.69
CA SER A 141 8.85 9.97 11.42
C SER A 141 9.42 8.72 10.72
N GLU A 142 10.47 8.89 9.91
CA GLU A 142 11.14 7.76 9.26
C GLU A 142 11.71 6.74 10.27
N ARG A 143 11.92 7.14 11.53
CA ARG A 143 12.37 6.23 12.59
C ARG A 143 11.25 5.32 13.08
N GLU A 144 10.02 5.80 13.05
CA GLU A 144 8.82 5.07 13.49
C GLU A 144 8.25 4.21 12.35
N ASP A 145 8.34 4.70 11.11
CA ASP A 145 7.86 3.97 9.93
C ASP A 145 8.80 4.20 8.72
N VAL A 146 9.68 3.24 8.47
CA VAL A 146 10.61 3.30 7.33
C VAL A 146 9.96 2.94 5.99
N HIS A 147 8.79 2.30 6.04
CA HIS A 147 8.10 1.77 4.88
C HIS A 147 7.24 2.86 4.25
N VAL A 148 6.01 3.05 4.75
CA VAL A 148 5.04 3.94 4.12
C VAL A 148 5.50 5.38 4.32
N SER A 149 5.72 5.81 5.55
CA SER A 149 6.18 7.16 5.89
C SER A 149 7.56 7.44 5.29
N GLY A 150 8.50 6.49 5.37
CA GLY A 150 9.82 6.62 4.75
C GLY A 150 9.73 6.82 3.23
N SER A 151 8.89 6.06 2.51
CA SER A 151 8.66 6.25 1.08
C SER A 151 8.06 7.63 0.77
N LEU A 152 7.11 8.08 1.59
CA LEU A 152 6.48 9.39 1.41
C LEU A 152 7.46 10.54 1.66
N LEU A 153 8.33 10.41 2.66
CA LEU A 153 9.38 11.38 2.96
C LEU A 153 10.42 11.48 1.84
N ARG A 154 10.84 10.33 1.28
CA ARG A 154 11.87 10.27 0.23
C ARG A 154 11.34 10.59 -1.17
N ASP A 155 10.17 10.06 -1.49
CA ASP A 155 9.65 10.02 -2.87
C ASP A 155 8.35 10.78 -3.07
N GLY A 156 7.67 11.19 -1.99
CA GLY A 156 6.38 11.88 -2.05
C GLY A 156 5.24 10.98 -2.53
N VAL A 157 5.42 9.66 -2.49
CA VAL A 157 4.43 8.67 -2.93
C VAL A 157 4.70 7.31 -2.30
N TRP A 158 3.64 6.59 -1.94
CA TRP A 158 3.66 5.15 -1.67
C TRP A 158 3.05 4.42 -2.87
N GLU A 159 3.69 3.35 -3.32
CA GLU A 159 3.22 2.51 -4.45
C GLU A 159 2.79 3.29 -5.71
N GLY A 160 3.59 4.27 -6.14
CA GLY A 160 3.18 5.20 -7.22
C GLY A 160 2.68 4.54 -8.52
N HIS A 161 3.13 3.32 -8.83
CA HIS A 161 2.66 2.56 -9.98
C HIS A 161 1.23 2.00 -9.81
N VAL A 162 0.85 1.57 -8.60
CA VAL A 162 -0.51 1.12 -8.27
C VAL A 162 -1.43 2.33 -8.17
N LEU A 163 -0.99 3.37 -7.45
CA LEU A 163 -1.73 4.62 -7.36
C LEU A 163 -2.00 5.26 -8.73
N GLY A 164 -1.04 5.24 -9.66
CA GLY A 164 -1.25 5.72 -11.02
C GLY A 164 -2.34 4.94 -11.77
N ARG A 165 -2.48 3.63 -11.51
CA ARG A 165 -3.61 2.83 -12.05
C ARG A 165 -4.91 3.22 -11.36
N PHE A 166 -4.88 3.41 -10.05
CA PHE A 166 -6.03 3.87 -9.26
C PHE A 166 -6.57 5.21 -9.77
N VAL A 167 -5.72 6.22 -9.96
CA VAL A 167 -6.11 7.52 -10.52
C VAL A 167 -6.72 7.41 -11.91
N ARG A 168 -6.18 6.55 -12.78
CA ARG A 168 -6.80 6.29 -14.10
C ARG A 168 -8.20 5.71 -13.99
N ILE A 169 -8.46 4.86 -13.01
CA ILE A 169 -9.81 4.32 -12.75
C ILE A 169 -10.73 5.41 -12.18
N LEU A 170 -10.25 6.25 -11.27
CA LEU A 170 -11.01 7.40 -10.76
C LEU A 170 -11.45 8.33 -11.91
N ASN A 171 -10.52 8.68 -12.81
CA ASN A 171 -10.83 9.48 -13.99
C ASN A 171 -11.83 8.82 -14.94
N ARG A 172 -11.84 7.49 -15.02
CA ARG A 172 -12.81 6.73 -15.84
C ARG A 172 -14.21 6.71 -15.21
N PHE A 173 -14.31 6.79 -13.89
CA PHE A 173 -15.56 6.74 -13.14
C PHE A 173 -15.68 7.94 -12.18
N PRO A 174 -15.81 9.17 -12.70
CA PRO A 174 -15.69 10.41 -11.90
C PRO A 174 -16.72 10.55 -10.77
N ASN A 175 -17.82 9.79 -10.82
CA ASN A 175 -18.88 9.79 -9.81
C ASN A 175 -18.87 8.52 -8.93
N ALA A 176 -17.87 7.65 -9.07
CA ALA A 176 -17.78 6.45 -8.25
C ALA A 176 -17.40 6.80 -6.81
N GLY A 177 -18.02 6.11 -5.85
CA GLY A 177 -17.57 6.11 -4.47
C GLY A 177 -16.34 5.24 -4.28
N VAL A 178 -15.50 5.62 -3.33
CA VAL A 178 -14.28 4.91 -2.97
C VAL A 178 -14.43 4.33 -1.58
N LEU A 179 -14.16 3.04 -1.47
CA LEU A 179 -14.02 2.36 -0.20
C LEU A 179 -12.54 1.98 -0.04
N ASP A 180 -11.85 2.62 0.90
CA ASP A 180 -10.43 2.41 1.22
C ASP A 180 -10.34 1.71 2.59
N VAL A 181 -10.16 0.39 2.56
CA VAL A 181 -10.14 -0.47 3.75
C VAL A 181 -8.70 -0.81 4.10
N GLY A 182 -8.34 -0.54 5.36
CA GLY A 182 -6.94 -0.48 5.79
C GLY A 182 -6.29 0.77 5.20
N ALA A 183 -6.86 1.93 5.52
CA ALA A 183 -6.47 3.19 4.89
C ALA A 183 -5.05 3.62 5.24
N GLN A 184 -4.48 3.14 6.35
CA GLN A 184 -3.17 3.49 6.86
C GLN A 184 -3.06 5.01 7.05
N LEU A 185 -2.18 5.68 6.29
CA LEU A 185 -2.04 7.14 6.29
C LEU A 185 -2.99 7.84 5.28
N GLY A 186 -3.86 7.07 4.61
CA GLY A 186 -4.89 7.56 3.72
C GLY A 186 -4.44 7.79 2.28
N MET A 187 -3.38 7.13 1.80
CA MET A 187 -2.79 7.40 0.47
C MET A 187 -3.83 7.37 -0.66
N TYR A 188 -4.68 6.35 -0.69
CA TYR A 188 -5.69 6.16 -1.74
C TYR A 188 -6.95 6.99 -1.46
N GLY A 189 -7.47 6.96 -0.23
CA GLY A 189 -8.65 7.71 0.19
C GLY A 189 -8.49 9.22 0.08
N LEU A 190 -7.34 9.78 0.51
CA LEU A 190 -7.05 11.22 0.39
C LEU A 190 -6.90 11.64 -1.08
N GLN A 191 -6.25 10.82 -1.92
CA GLN A 191 -6.17 11.06 -3.36
C GLN A 191 -7.56 11.10 -4.00
N ALA A 192 -8.41 10.13 -3.70
CA ALA A 192 -9.78 10.08 -4.18
C ALA A 192 -10.62 11.27 -3.69
N ALA A 193 -10.50 11.62 -2.41
CA ALA A 193 -11.18 12.77 -1.83
C ALA A 193 -10.71 14.07 -2.52
N LYS A 194 -9.42 14.24 -2.76
CA LYS A 194 -8.88 15.42 -3.45
C LYS A 194 -9.39 15.53 -4.90
N MET A 195 -9.66 14.40 -5.54
CA MET A 195 -10.31 14.30 -6.85
C MET A 195 -11.85 14.41 -6.80
N ASN A 196 -12.42 14.85 -5.66
CA ASN A 196 -13.85 15.06 -5.44
C ASN A 196 -14.74 13.79 -5.48
N HIS A 197 -14.15 12.61 -5.33
CA HIS A 197 -14.95 11.40 -5.11
C HIS A 197 -15.52 11.37 -3.70
N PRO A 198 -16.69 10.73 -3.48
CA PRO A 198 -17.12 10.36 -2.14
C PRO A 198 -16.29 9.18 -1.64
N VAL A 199 -15.86 9.21 -0.38
CA VAL A 199 -14.89 8.26 0.18
C VAL A 199 -15.33 7.77 1.55
N VAL A 200 -15.16 6.47 1.81
CA VAL A 200 -15.12 5.89 3.14
C VAL A 200 -13.73 5.28 3.35
N MET A 201 -12.97 5.80 4.30
CA MET A 201 -11.70 5.27 4.77
C MET A 201 -11.94 4.49 6.06
N VAL A 202 -11.43 3.27 6.16
CA VAL A 202 -11.51 2.44 7.37
C VAL A 202 -10.10 2.15 7.87
N GLU A 203 -9.80 2.56 9.10
CA GLU A 203 -8.48 2.42 9.72
C GLU A 203 -8.61 2.04 11.19
N ALA A 204 -8.04 0.91 11.60
CA ALA A 204 -8.17 0.41 12.95
C ALA A 204 -7.26 1.14 13.96
N LEU A 205 -6.08 1.60 13.51
CA LEU A 205 -5.07 2.23 14.34
C LEU A 205 -5.39 3.72 14.60
N PRO A 206 -5.62 4.13 15.86
CA PRO A 206 -5.93 5.51 16.22
C PRO A 206 -4.88 6.53 15.75
N HIS A 207 -3.59 6.21 15.84
CA HIS A 207 -2.54 7.13 15.41
C HIS A 207 -2.60 7.35 13.88
N ASN A 208 -2.74 6.29 13.09
CA ASN A 208 -2.89 6.38 11.63
C ASN A 208 -4.14 7.17 11.26
N ALA A 209 -5.26 6.91 11.94
CA ALA A 209 -6.49 7.66 11.76
C ALA A 209 -6.32 9.16 12.11
N ASN A 210 -5.53 9.49 13.14
CA ASN A 210 -5.19 10.87 13.50
C ASN A 210 -4.37 11.55 12.37
N HIS A 211 -3.40 10.85 11.78
CA HIS A 211 -2.66 11.35 10.62
C HIS A 211 -3.56 11.60 9.40
N ILE A 212 -4.57 10.75 9.16
CA ILE A 212 -5.59 10.98 8.12
C ILE A 212 -6.39 12.26 8.42
N LEU A 213 -6.87 12.45 9.65
CA LEU A 213 -7.61 13.66 10.04
C LEU A 213 -6.79 14.93 9.84
N HIS A 214 -5.53 14.93 10.28
CA HIS A 214 -4.62 16.04 10.04
C HIS A 214 -4.39 16.30 8.54
N SER A 215 -4.26 15.24 7.75
CA SER A 215 -4.14 15.37 6.29
C SER A 215 -5.40 15.98 5.67
N LEU A 216 -6.60 15.55 6.08
CA LEU A 216 -7.86 16.14 5.63
C LEU A 216 -7.91 17.64 5.96
N ARG A 217 -7.56 18.01 7.19
CA ARG A 217 -7.51 19.41 7.66
C ARG A 217 -6.54 20.24 6.85
N ARG A 218 -5.31 19.77 6.65
CA ARG A 218 -4.26 20.45 5.87
C ARG A 218 -4.65 20.68 4.41
N ASN A 219 -5.53 19.86 3.86
CA ASN A 219 -6.01 19.99 2.49
C ASN A 219 -7.36 20.71 2.36
N GLY A 220 -7.89 21.28 3.45
CA GLY A 220 -9.18 21.97 3.45
C GLY A 220 -10.38 21.02 3.23
N MET A 221 -10.23 19.73 3.54
CA MET A 221 -11.25 18.70 3.34
C MET A 221 -12.07 18.41 4.60
N SER A 222 -11.78 19.03 5.76
CA SER A 222 -12.53 18.81 7.01
C SER A 222 -14.03 19.10 6.86
N ALA A 223 -14.42 20.09 6.06
CA ALA A 223 -15.83 20.43 5.84
C ALA A 223 -16.63 19.32 5.12
N ARG A 224 -15.95 18.35 4.50
CA ARG A 224 -16.56 17.21 3.80
C ARG A 224 -16.70 15.97 4.70
N LEU A 225 -16.11 16.00 5.90
CA LEU A 225 -16.27 14.93 6.87
C LEU A 225 -17.75 14.76 7.23
N CYS A 226 -18.18 13.50 7.31
CA CYS A 226 -19.57 13.09 7.53
C CYS A 226 -20.57 13.43 6.43
N ASP A 227 -20.13 13.91 5.26
CA ASP A 227 -21.01 14.16 4.12
C ASP A 227 -20.59 13.32 2.89
N SER A 228 -19.42 13.66 2.35
CA SER A 228 -18.81 12.97 1.21
C SER A 228 -17.51 12.28 1.58
N VAL A 229 -16.94 12.52 2.76
CA VAL A 229 -15.77 11.80 3.27
C VAL A 229 -16.11 11.24 4.66
N PHE A 230 -15.88 9.95 4.86
CA PHE A 230 -16.05 9.29 6.14
C PHE A 230 -14.75 8.61 6.55
N LEU A 231 -14.35 8.79 7.81
CA LEU A 231 -13.27 8.03 8.42
C LEU A 231 -13.86 7.18 9.55
N VAL A 232 -13.64 5.88 9.45
CA VAL A 232 -14.19 4.87 10.36
C VAL A 232 -13.04 4.18 11.08
N ARG A 233 -13.07 4.20 12.42
CA ARG A 233 -12.06 3.60 13.28
C ARG A 233 -12.47 2.21 13.75
N ASN A 234 -12.41 1.26 12.83
CA ASN A 234 -12.73 -0.14 13.08
C ASN A 234 -11.78 -1.04 12.30
N ALA A 235 -11.64 -2.28 12.75
CA ALA A 235 -11.07 -3.33 11.91
C ALA A 235 -12.14 -3.86 10.94
N VAL A 236 -11.73 -4.43 9.82
CA VAL A 236 -12.66 -5.06 8.86
C VAL A 236 -12.43 -6.56 8.84
N ALA A 237 -13.52 -7.33 8.96
CA ALA A 237 -13.48 -8.79 8.97
C ALA A 237 -14.74 -9.39 8.34
N SER A 238 -14.84 -10.72 8.36
CA SER A 238 -16.02 -11.45 7.88
C SER A 238 -17.20 -11.40 8.85
N ALA A 239 -16.98 -10.96 10.09
CA ALA A 239 -17.99 -10.87 11.14
C ALA A 239 -17.84 -9.57 11.94
N SER A 240 -18.98 -9.04 12.39
CA SER A 240 -19.08 -7.80 13.16
C SER A 240 -18.82 -8.02 14.65
N ARG A 241 -18.44 -6.94 15.35
CA ARG A 241 -18.30 -6.84 16.82
C ARG A 241 -17.34 -7.86 17.43
N GLN A 242 -16.40 -8.38 16.65
CA GLN A 242 -15.33 -9.21 17.19
C GLN A 242 -14.21 -8.30 17.68
N PRO A 243 -13.63 -8.56 18.87
CA PRO A 243 -12.44 -7.85 19.30
C PRO A 243 -11.29 -8.19 18.35
N PHE A 244 -10.65 -7.15 17.82
CA PHE A 244 -9.49 -7.23 16.94
C PHE A 244 -8.29 -6.67 17.71
N ALA A 245 -7.33 -7.52 18.04
CA ALA A 245 -6.06 -7.07 18.58
C ALA A 245 -5.23 -6.50 17.44
N VAL A 246 -5.04 -5.18 17.43
CA VAL A 246 -4.08 -4.57 16.53
C VAL A 246 -2.72 -4.65 17.19
N VAL A 247 -1.86 -5.49 16.63
CA VAL A 247 -0.48 -5.64 17.10
C VAL A 247 0.44 -5.01 16.09
N TYR A 248 1.24 -4.03 16.52
CA TYR A 248 2.39 -3.56 15.76
C TYR A 248 3.33 -4.75 15.52
N THR A 249 3.65 -5.03 14.26
CA THR A 249 4.75 -5.95 13.95
C THR A 249 6.07 -5.30 14.36
N GLU A 250 7.03 -6.12 14.77
CA GLU A 250 8.36 -5.70 15.28
C GLU A 250 8.97 -4.48 14.55
N GLY A 251 9.46 -3.50 15.31
CA GLY A 251 10.29 -2.42 14.79
C GLY A 251 9.53 -1.23 14.17
N ASN A 252 10.22 -0.55 13.25
CA ASN A 252 9.84 0.70 12.57
C ASN A 252 8.84 0.49 11.42
N ASN A 253 7.79 -0.30 11.68
CA ASN A 253 6.69 -0.57 10.74
C ASN A 253 5.35 -0.28 11.43
N ASN A 254 4.90 0.98 11.38
CA ASN A 254 3.59 1.39 11.92
C ASN A 254 2.40 0.90 11.08
N GLY A 255 2.65 0.16 9.99
CA GLY A 255 1.61 -0.38 9.14
C GLY A 255 1.17 -1.80 9.44
N GLY A 256 2.09 -2.62 9.96
CA GLY A 256 1.82 -4.04 10.19
C GLY A 256 0.80 -4.27 11.29
N THR A 257 -0.32 -4.90 10.93
CA THR A 257 -1.37 -5.37 11.85
C THR A 257 -1.52 -6.89 11.73
N ALA A 258 -2.03 -7.57 12.76
CA ALA A 258 -2.19 -9.03 12.73
C ALA A 258 -3.55 -9.47 13.29
N TRP A 259 -4.22 -10.41 12.63
CA TRP A 259 -5.50 -10.98 13.06
C TRP A 259 -5.32 -12.13 14.06
N GLY A 260 -6.25 -12.23 15.03
CA GLY A 260 -6.44 -13.43 15.85
C GLY A 260 -5.32 -13.76 16.84
N VAL A 261 -4.40 -12.83 17.10
CA VAL A 261 -3.36 -13.02 18.12
C VAL A 261 -3.95 -12.65 19.49
N ASP A 262 -3.88 -13.57 20.44
CA ASP A 262 -4.16 -13.28 21.84
C ASP A 262 -3.28 -12.08 22.27
N PRO A 263 -3.85 -10.96 22.73
CA PRO A 263 -3.09 -9.79 23.21
C PRO A 263 -2.00 -10.16 24.22
N SER A 264 -2.18 -11.25 24.97
CA SER A 264 -1.22 -11.76 25.96
C SER A 264 -0.11 -12.64 25.37
N ALA A 265 -0.23 -13.09 24.12
CA ALA A 265 0.69 -14.04 23.48
C ALA A 265 1.87 -13.38 22.73
N ARG A 266 2.01 -12.05 22.73
CA ARG A 266 3.19 -11.37 22.19
C ARG A 266 3.97 -10.62 23.29
N PRO A 267 5.31 -10.63 23.25
CA PRO A 267 6.11 -9.83 24.16
C PRO A 267 5.74 -8.35 24.01
N ALA A 268 5.73 -7.63 25.14
CA ALA A 268 5.41 -6.21 25.19
C ALA A 268 6.17 -5.45 24.10
N LEU A 269 5.43 -4.87 23.16
CA LEU A 269 5.98 -4.09 22.07
C LEU A 269 6.80 -2.94 22.66
N SER A 270 8.00 -2.71 22.14
CA SER A 270 8.85 -1.60 22.55
C SER A 270 8.53 -0.40 21.66
N GLY A 271 7.81 0.58 22.21
CA GLY A 271 7.42 1.82 21.52
C GLY A 271 6.56 2.71 22.42
N PRO A 272 6.31 3.98 22.05
CA PRO A 272 5.46 4.88 22.82
C PRO A 272 4.02 4.35 23.01
N ASP A 273 3.57 3.46 22.11
CA ASP A 273 2.32 2.70 22.20
C ASP A 273 2.54 1.24 22.62
N ALA A 274 3.36 1.00 23.64
CA ALA A 274 3.60 -0.32 24.23
C ALA A 274 2.31 -0.91 24.86
N GLY A 275 1.41 -1.42 24.02
CA GLY A 275 0.15 -2.05 24.41
C GLY A 275 -0.60 -2.54 23.17
N ALA A 276 -1.16 -3.74 23.23
CA ALA A 276 -2.07 -4.21 22.20
C ALA A 276 -3.30 -3.28 22.17
N GLN A 277 -3.50 -2.57 21.06
CA GLN A 277 -4.70 -1.75 20.89
C GLN A 277 -5.82 -2.64 20.38
N THR A 278 -7.01 -2.54 20.95
CA THR A 278 -8.16 -3.31 20.47
C THR A 278 -9.11 -2.42 19.68
N ALA A 279 -9.50 -2.88 18.49
CA ALA A 279 -10.58 -2.30 17.71
C ALA A 279 -11.72 -3.31 17.61
N LEU A 280 -12.96 -2.86 17.46
CA LEU A 280 -14.06 -3.76 17.11
C LEU A 280 -14.09 -3.95 15.59
N SER A 281 -14.30 -5.19 15.15
CA SER A 281 -14.49 -5.49 13.75
C SER A 281 -15.87 -5.03 13.26
N ILE A 282 -15.93 -4.67 11.98
CA ILE A 282 -17.14 -4.46 11.21
C ILE A 282 -17.06 -5.30 9.94
N THR A 283 -18.19 -5.58 9.31
CA THR A 283 -18.20 -6.06 7.92
C THR A 283 -18.25 -4.87 6.96
N ILE A 284 -17.79 -5.06 5.73
CA ILE A 284 -17.92 -4.02 4.69
C ILE A 284 -19.38 -3.75 4.35
N ASP A 285 -20.24 -4.77 4.40
CA ASP A 285 -21.68 -4.62 4.15
C ASP A 285 -22.36 -3.73 5.21
N GLU A 286 -21.84 -3.65 6.44
CA GLU A 286 -22.34 -2.71 7.46
C GLU A 286 -22.11 -1.23 7.10
N LEU A 287 -21.27 -0.94 6.11
CA LEU A 287 -21.08 0.41 5.55
C LEU A 287 -22.15 0.77 4.50
N ALA A 288 -23.11 -0.10 4.22
CA ALA A 288 -24.22 0.16 3.30
C ALA A 288 -24.97 1.48 3.55
N PRO A 289 -25.21 1.96 4.79
CA PRO A 289 -25.93 3.21 4.99
C PRO A 289 -25.25 4.44 4.39
N VAL A 290 -23.92 4.41 4.20
CA VAL A 290 -23.17 5.50 3.52
C VAL A 290 -22.86 5.19 2.06
N THR A 291 -22.73 3.92 1.70
CA THR A 291 -22.31 3.49 0.35
C THR A 291 -23.46 3.13 -0.58
N SER A 292 -24.68 2.90 -0.07
CA SER A 292 -25.85 2.48 -0.86
C SER A 292 -26.29 3.51 -1.91
N LYS A 293 -26.04 4.80 -1.67
CA LYS A 293 -26.30 5.91 -2.60
C LYS A 293 -25.33 5.96 -3.79
N TRP A 294 -24.28 5.13 -3.80
CA TRP A 294 -23.29 5.13 -4.88
C TRP A 294 -23.62 4.08 -5.93
N ASP A 295 -23.76 4.52 -7.18
CA ASP A 295 -24.03 3.63 -8.32
C ASP A 295 -22.85 2.71 -8.65
N LYS A 296 -21.63 3.25 -8.53
CA LYS A 296 -20.37 2.57 -8.84
C LYS A 296 -19.40 2.73 -7.67
N ILE A 297 -18.68 1.66 -7.35
CA ILE A 297 -17.74 1.60 -6.23
C ILE A 297 -16.39 1.12 -6.71
N ILE A 298 -15.35 1.87 -6.37
CA ILE A 298 -13.96 1.47 -6.48
C ILE A 298 -13.49 1.06 -5.10
N PHE A 299 -12.89 -0.12 -5.03
CA PHE A 299 -12.57 -0.74 -3.76
C PHE A 299 -11.07 -0.93 -3.63
N LYS A 300 -10.45 -0.42 -2.56
CA LYS A 300 -9.08 -0.75 -2.16
C LYS A 300 -9.10 -1.48 -0.82
N ILE A 301 -8.39 -2.59 -0.72
CA ILE A 301 -8.30 -3.44 0.47
C ILE A 301 -6.84 -3.79 0.72
N ASP A 302 -6.35 -3.41 1.88
CA ASP A 302 -4.98 -3.69 2.31
C ASP A 302 -4.98 -3.80 3.83
N VAL A 303 -5.25 -5.01 4.32
CA VAL A 303 -5.51 -5.28 5.74
C VAL A 303 -4.55 -6.35 6.26
N GLU A 304 -3.33 -6.30 5.75
CA GLU A 304 -2.16 -7.05 6.25
C GLU A 304 -2.45 -8.56 6.41
N GLY A 305 -3.02 -9.18 5.37
CA GLY A 305 -3.26 -10.63 5.30
C GLY A 305 -4.70 -11.07 5.63
N SER A 306 -5.58 -10.14 6.02
CA SER A 306 -7.00 -10.41 6.29
C SER A 306 -7.92 -10.12 5.10
N GLU A 307 -7.38 -9.98 3.88
CA GLU A 307 -8.13 -9.53 2.70
C GLU A 307 -9.27 -10.50 2.36
N CYS A 308 -9.04 -11.80 2.56
CA CYS A 308 -10.07 -12.82 2.37
C CYS A 308 -11.25 -12.65 3.31
N ASP A 309 -11.01 -12.32 4.58
CA ASP A 309 -12.07 -12.10 5.57
C ASP A 309 -12.81 -10.79 5.32
N ALA A 310 -12.08 -9.73 4.95
CA ALA A 310 -12.69 -8.49 4.50
C ALA A 310 -13.62 -8.74 3.29
N MET A 311 -13.16 -9.49 2.28
CA MET A 311 -13.98 -9.84 1.11
C MET A 311 -15.21 -10.69 1.46
N ARG A 312 -15.12 -11.60 2.44
CA ARG A 312 -16.28 -12.34 2.96
C ARG A 312 -17.30 -11.42 3.62
N GLY A 313 -16.82 -10.38 4.34
CA GLY A 313 -17.66 -9.33 4.93
C GLY A 313 -18.24 -8.33 3.92
N ALA A 314 -17.93 -8.46 2.62
CA ALA A 314 -18.42 -7.62 1.54
C ALA A 314 -19.38 -8.37 0.59
N ALA A 315 -19.97 -9.46 1.05
CA ALA A 315 -20.71 -10.37 0.18
C ALA A 315 -21.89 -9.68 -0.52
N GLU A 316 -22.66 -8.84 0.18
CA GLU A 316 -23.77 -8.10 -0.42
C GLU A 316 -23.28 -7.02 -1.39
N LEU A 317 -22.23 -6.28 -1.03
CA LEU A 317 -21.61 -5.30 -1.91
C LEU A 317 -21.13 -5.96 -3.21
N VAL A 318 -20.45 -7.11 -3.14
CA VAL A 318 -20.00 -7.87 -4.30
C VAL A 318 -21.17 -8.34 -5.15
N ARG A 319 -22.23 -8.90 -4.55
CA ARG A 319 -23.43 -9.35 -5.27
C ARG A 319 -24.21 -8.21 -5.92
N SER A 320 -24.10 -6.99 -5.38
CA SER A 320 -24.84 -5.83 -5.91
C SER A 320 -24.44 -5.42 -7.33
N GLY A 321 -23.29 -5.89 -7.85
CA GLY A 321 -22.80 -5.51 -9.18
C GLY A 321 -22.33 -4.06 -9.31
N ARG A 322 -22.22 -3.33 -8.19
CA ARG A 322 -21.77 -1.93 -8.16
C ARG A 322 -20.24 -1.78 -8.16
N LEU A 323 -19.50 -2.83 -7.82
CA LEU A 323 -18.03 -2.83 -7.85
C LEU A 323 -17.52 -2.75 -9.30
N VAL A 324 -16.78 -1.70 -9.62
CA VAL A 324 -16.16 -1.50 -10.96
C VAL A 324 -14.68 -1.81 -11.00
N ALA A 325 -14.01 -1.75 -9.85
CA ALA A 325 -12.59 -2.05 -9.71
C ALA A 325 -12.29 -2.45 -8.28
N VAL A 326 -11.33 -3.37 -8.13
CA VAL A 326 -10.79 -3.78 -6.83
C VAL A 326 -9.26 -3.74 -6.89
N PHE A 327 -8.65 -3.10 -5.91
CA PHE A 327 -7.21 -3.04 -5.66
C PHE A 327 -6.97 -3.76 -4.35
N MET A 328 -6.20 -4.85 -4.36
CA MET A 328 -5.93 -5.62 -3.16
C MET A 328 -4.53 -6.23 -3.18
N GLU A 329 -3.89 -6.31 -2.02
CA GLU A 329 -2.70 -7.14 -1.82
C GLU A 329 -3.13 -8.60 -1.60
N ALA A 330 -3.31 -9.35 -2.69
CA ALA A 330 -3.57 -10.78 -2.59
C ALA A 330 -2.25 -11.54 -2.47
N GLY A 331 -1.74 -11.76 -1.25
CA GLY A 331 -0.45 -12.46 -1.11
C GLY A 331 0.05 -12.86 0.28
N GLN A 332 -0.47 -12.28 1.37
CA GLN A 332 0.13 -12.44 2.71
C GLN A 332 -0.49 -13.58 3.55
N ALA A 333 -1.49 -14.30 3.04
CA ALA A 333 -2.10 -15.41 3.75
C ALA A 333 -1.11 -16.58 3.90
N VAL A 334 -0.23 -16.53 4.91
CA VAL A 334 0.36 -17.73 5.48
C VAL A 334 -0.82 -18.53 6.03
N GLN A 335 -1.20 -19.58 5.31
CA GLN A 335 -2.10 -20.60 5.79
C GLN A 335 -1.46 -21.28 7.01
N THR A 336 -1.53 -20.67 8.19
CA THR A 336 -1.38 -21.42 9.44
C THR A 336 -2.70 -22.13 9.69
N ARG A 337 -3.04 -23.11 8.84
CA ARG A 337 -3.89 -24.23 9.26
C ARG A 337 -3.06 -25.10 10.21
N GLY A 338 -2.81 -24.55 11.41
CA GLY A 338 -2.29 -25.26 12.57
C GLY A 338 -3.39 -25.64 13.57
N GLY A 339 -4.66 -25.35 13.25
CA GLY A 339 -5.81 -25.82 14.03
C GLY A 339 -6.26 -27.18 13.53
N GLN A 340 -5.99 -28.22 14.31
CA GLN A 340 -6.51 -29.57 14.12
C GLN A 340 -8.02 -29.53 13.84
N ALA A 341 -8.44 -30.20 12.77
CA ALA A 341 -9.80 -30.68 12.67
C ALA A 341 -10.09 -31.57 13.89
N ARG A 342 -11.10 -31.20 14.69
CA ARG A 342 -11.86 -32.09 15.55
C ARG A 342 -13.32 -31.86 15.28
#